data_AF-B2UJB6-F1
#
_entry.id   AF-B2UJB6-F1
#
_cell.length_a   1.000
_cell.length_b   1.000
_cell.length_c   1.000
_cell.angle_alpha   90.00
_cell.angle_beta   90.00
_cell.angle_gamma   90.00
#
_symmetry.space_group_name_H-M   'P 1'
#
loop_
_entity.id
_entity.type
_entity.pdbx_description
1 polymer ?
#
loop_
_entity_poly.entity_id
_entity_poly.type
_entity_poly.pdbx_seq_one_letter_code
_entity_poly.pdbx_strand_id
1 'polypeptide(L)'
;MTPATLYLNFDGVLHPRSVRLQAGAKPRLLVSGHTLFENNPLLERAVYARPHTQIVLHTWWVYLLGYRFAALQLPPAVQARVVGATLPGNRVFPRRSQSYGDRRDWLRCDVARRCPDCPLLIDCDVAQVPARLADKALILDGQVGLSTERQLEELIALLDAV
;
A
#
# COMPACT_ATOMS: atom_id res chain seq x y z
N MET A 1 16.25 13.29 10.41
CA MET A 1 14.78 13.23 10.25
C MET A 1 14.36 11.79 10.38
N THR A 2 13.29 11.53 11.11
CA THR A 2 12.77 10.18 11.30
C THR A 2 12.10 9.70 10.01
N PRO A 3 12.41 8.51 9.50
CA PRO A 3 11.83 8.03 8.25
C PRO A 3 10.34 7.72 8.41
N ALA A 4 9.49 8.32 7.57
CA ALA A 4 8.09 7.94 7.47
C ALA A 4 7.94 6.48 7.01
N THR A 5 6.93 5.78 7.54
CA THR A 5 6.56 4.42 7.12
C THR A 5 5.23 4.46 6.38
N LEU A 6 5.28 4.35 5.06
CA LEU A 6 4.11 4.36 4.17
C LEU A 6 3.55 2.95 3.99
N TYR A 7 2.34 2.72 4.48
CA TYR A 7 1.53 1.53 4.23
C TYR A 7 0.77 1.70 2.91
N LEU A 8 1.22 0.99 1.88
CA LEU A 8 0.81 1.21 0.48
C LEU A 8 -0.16 0.14 -0.01
N ASN A 9 -1.40 0.54 -0.32
CA ASN A 9 -2.30 -0.26 -1.16
C ASN A 9 -2.01 -0.03 -2.66
N PHE A 10 -2.42 -0.96 -3.52
CA PHE A 10 -2.35 -0.85 -4.98
C PHE A 10 -3.72 -0.54 -5.58
N ASP A 11 -4.70 -1.40 -5.34
CA ASP A 11 -6.03 -1.32 -5.97
C ASP A 11 -6.76 -0.06 -5.47
N GLY A 12 -7.08 0.85 -6.39
CA GLY A 12 -7.68 2.17 -6.13
C GLY A 12 -6.70 3.23 -5.63
N VAL A 13 -5.40 2.94 -5.63
CA VAL A 13 -4.33 3.90 -5.33
C VAL A 13 -3.45 4.09 -6.56
N LEU A 14 -2.85 3.02 -7.07
CA LEU A 14 -1.92 3.05 -8.19
C LEU A 14 -2.60 2.84 -9.55
N HIS A 15 -3.88 2.49 -9.52
CA HIS A 15 -4.78 2.24 -10.64
C HIS A 15 -6.21 2.10 -10.09
N PRO A 16 -7.27 2.07 -10.92
CA PRO A 16 -8.63 1.87 -10.45
C PRO A 16 -8.81 0.55 -9.67
N ARG A 17 -9.68 0.55 -8.65
CA ARG A 17 -9.86 -0.53 -7.68
C ARG A 17 -10.27 -1.87 -8.30
N SER A 18 -11.00 -1.86 -9.40
CA SER A 18 -11.60 -3.06 -9.98
C SER A 18 -10.57 -3.88 -10.74
N VAL A 19 -9.87 -4.78 -10.03
CA VAL A 19 -8.87 -5.70 -10.58
C VAL A 19 -9.30 -7.14 -10.36
N ARG A 20 -9.19 -7.97 -11.40
CA ARG A 20 -9.30 -9.42 -11.27
C ARG A 20 -7.94 -9.99 -10.87
N LEU A 21 -7.88 -10.51 -9.65
CA LEU A 21 -6.71 -11.20 -9.09
C LEU A 21 -7.03 -12.69 -8.93
N GLN A 22 -6.24 -13.55 -9.56
CA GLN A 22 -6.38 -15.00 -9.47
C GLN A 22 -4.99 -15.63 -9.43
N ALA A 23 -4.77 -16.53 -8.47
CA ALA A 23 -3.52 -17.25 -8.36
C ALA A 23 -3.20 -18.00 -9.67
N GLY A 24 -1.98 -17.83 -10.19
CA GLY A 24 -1.53 -18.42 -11.45
C GLY A 24 -1.98 -17.69 -12.72
N ALA A 25 -2.75 -16.60 -12.61
CA ALA A 25 -3.13 -15.77 -13.75
C ALA A 25 -2.52 -14.37 -13.66
N LYS A 26 -2.29 -13.75 -14.81
CA LYS A 26 -1.86 -12.33 -14.86
C LYS A 26 -2.99 -11.45 -14.33
N PRO A 27 -2.70 -10.49 -13.41
CA PRO A 27 -3.68 -9.50 -12.97
C PRO A 27 -4.29 -8.76 -14.16
N ARG A 28 -5.60 -8.51 -14.10
CA ARG A 28 -6.32 -7.80 -15.16
C ARG A 28 -7.20 -6.70 -14.58
N LEU A 29 -6.95 -5.47 -15.01
CA LEU A 29 -7.84 -4.35 -14.70
C LEU A 29 -9.18 -4.53 -15.44
N LEU A 30 -10.28 -4.26 -14.75
CA LEU A 30 -11.64 -4.39 -15.26
C LEU A 30 -12.27 -3.05 -15.67
N VAL A 31 -11.46 -1.99 -15.70
CA VAL A 31 -11.88 -0.63 -16.07
C VAL A 31 -11.26 -0.28 -17.42
N SER A 32 -12.09 0.09 -18.40
CA SER A 32 -11.64 0.46 -19.74
C SER A 32 -10.92 1.81 -19.75
N GLY A 33 -9.89 1.94 -20.59
CA GLY A 33 -9.12 3.19 -20.74
C GLY A 33 -8.02 3.39 -19.70
N HIS A 34 -7.87 2.46 -18.76
CA HIS A 34 -6.87 2.50 -17.70
C HIS A 34 -5.87 1.35 -17.83
N THR A 35 -4.71 1.51 -17.19
CA THR A 35 -3.68 0.47 -17.10
C THR A 35 -3.26 0.22 -15.66
N LEU A 36 -2.80 -1.00 -15.37
CA LEU A 36 -2.27 -1.32 -14.04
C LEU A 36 -1.04 -0.45 -13.77
N PHE A 37 -1.04 0.19 -12.60
CA PHE A 37 0.05 1.03 -12.11
C PHE A 37 0.30 2.33 -12.90
N GLU A 38 -0.71 2.84 -13.60
CA GLU A 38 -0.63 4.11 -14.34
C GLU A 38 -0.24 5.31 -13.45
N ASN A 39 -0.54 5.26 -12.15
CA ASN A 39 -0.24 6.34 -11.19
C ASN A 39 1.15 6.23 -10.55
N ASN A 40 1.97 5.25 -10.94
CA ASN A 40 3.34 5.10 -10.43
C ASN A 40 4.22 6.37 -10.53
N PRO A 41 4.14 7.20 -11.60
CA PRO A 41 4.96 8.41 -11.69
C PRO A 41 4.74 9.38 -10.53
N LEU A 42 3.51 9.51 -10.01
CA LEU A 42 3.23 10.36 -8.86
C LEU A 42 3.74 9.75 -7.56
N LEU A 43 3.63 8.42 -7.40
CA LEU A 43 4.24 7.72 -6.26
C LEU A 43 5.76 7.91 -6.25
N GLU A 44 6.43 7.75 -7.40
CA GLU A 44 7.87 7.98 -7.54
C GLU A 44 8.26 9.40 -7.14
N ARG A 45 7.48 10.40 -7.53
CA ARG A 45 7.72 11.81 -7.15
C ARG A 45 7.58 12.05 -5.66
N ALA A 46 6.54 11.50 -5.02
CA ALA A 46 6.36 11.62 -3.56
C ALA A 46 7.56 11.02 -2.81
N VAL A 47 7.95 9.83 -3.26
CA VAL A 47 9.06 9.05 -2.73
C VAL A 47 10.40 9.75 -3.01
N TYR A 48 10.61 10.33 -4.19
CA TYR A 48 11.79 11.14 -4.50
C TYR A 48 11.90 12.37 -3.59
N ALA A 49 10.80 13.07 -3.37
CA ALA A 49 10.74 14.22 -2.47
C ALA A 49 11.11 13.82 -1.03
N ARG A 50 10.80 12.58 -0.61
CA ARG A 50 11.08 12.07 0.74
C ARG A 50 11.95 10.82 0.69
N PRO A 51 13.28 10.95 0.49
CA PRO A 51 14.17 9.83 0.18
C PRO A 51 14.26 8.77 1.29
N HIS A 52 13.96 9.13 2.54
CA HIS A 52 14.02 8.23 3.68
C HIS A 52 12.72 7.46 3.95
N THR A 53 11.64 7.69 3.20
CA THR A 53 10.38 6.98 3.38
C THR A 53 10.56 5.47 3.16
N GLN A 54 10.20 4.68 4.17
CA GLN A 54 10.08 3.23 4.10
C GLN A 54 8.68 2.85 3.63
N ILE A 55 8.57 1.78 2.84
CA ILE A 55 7.31 1.31 2.28
C ILE A 55 6.98 -0.08 2.81
N VAL A 56 5.77 -0.26 3.32
CA VAL A 56 5.20 -1.55 3.72
C VAL A 56 4.01 -1.84 2.81
N LEU A 57 4.03 -2.97 2.11
CA LEU A 57 2.93 -3.35 1.22
C LEU A 57 1.69 -3.73 2.03
N HIS A 58 0.58 -3.04 1.76
CA HIS A 58 -0.73 -3.23 2.37
C HIS A 58 -1.79 -3.53 1.30
N THR A 59 -1.57 -4.61 0.56
CA THR A 59 -2.37 -4.96 -0.62
C THR A 59 -2.71 -6.44 -0.65
N TRP A 60 -3.90 -6.76 -1.18
CA TRP A 60 -4.32 -8.14 -1.44
C TRP A 60 -3.40 -8.86 -2.44
N TRP A 61 -2.61 -8.14 -3.23
CA TRP A 61 -1.65 -8.73 -4.15
C TRP A 61 -0.60 -9.56 -3.42
N VAL A 62 -0.18 -9.16 -2.21
CA VAL A 62 0.77 -9.95 -1.41
C VAL A 62 0.13 -11.28 -1.00
N TYR A 63 -1.15 -11.26 -0.61
CA TYR A 63 -1.91 -12.45 -0.22
C TYR A 63 -2.15 -13.40 -1.40
N LEU A 64 -2.54 -12.87 -2.56
CA LEU A 64 -2.96 -13.68 -3.71
C LEU A 64 -1.82 -14.10 -4.64
N LEU A 65 -0.79 -13.25 -4.77
CA LEU A 65 0.29 -13.41 -5.78
C LEU A 65 1.68 -13.48 -5.14
N GLY A 66 1.79 -13.20 -3.84
CA GLY A 66 3.02 -13.27 -3.07
C GLY A 66 3.79 -11.95 -3.03
N TYR A 67 4.54 -11.79 -1.93
CA TYR A 67 5.33 -10.59 -1.64
C TYR A 67 6.27 -10.17 -2.78
N ARG A 68 7.07 -11.11 -3.30
CA ARG A 68 8.07 -10.84 -4.34
C ARG A 68 7.40 -10.32 -5.62
N PHE A 69 6.30 -10.95 -6.03
CA PHE A 69 5.55 -10.53 -7.20
C PHE A 69 5.01 -9.11 -7.05
N ALA A 70 4.35 -8.82 -5.91
CA ALA A 70 3.78 -7.51 -5.63
C ALA A 70 4.85 -6.41 -5.59
N ALA A 71 5.98 -6.64 -4.92
CA ALA A 71 7.08 -5.68 -4.87
C ALA A 71 7.68 -5.39 -6.25
N LEU A 72 7.79 -6.39 -7.12
CA LEU A 72 8.32 -6.24 -8.48
C LEU A 72 7.42 -5.44 -9.43
N GLN A 73 6.18 -5.15 -9.05
CA GLN A 73 5.32 -4.27 -9.85
C GLN A 73 5.62 -2.79 -9.67
N LEU A 74 6.32 -2.45 -8.58
CA LEU A 74 6.67 -1.07 -8.27
C LEU A 74 7.91 -0.64 -9.08
N PRO A 75 8.05 0.65 -9.40
CA PRO A 75 9.23 1.15 -10.08
C PRO A 75 10.48 0.94 -9.21
N PRO A 76 11.68 0.79 -9.79
CA PRO A 76 12.89 0.43 -9.04
C PRO A 76 13.19 1.35 -7.85
N ALA A 77 12.97 2.66 -7.99
CA ALA A 77 13.21 3.64 -6.94
C ALA A 77 12.27 3.49 -5.73
N VAL A 78 11.02 3.06 -5.98
CA VAL A 78 10.02 2.77 -4.95
C VAL A 78 10.27 1.39 -4.37
N GLN A 79 10.53 0.39 -5.22
CA GLN A 79 10.80 -0.99 -4.83
C GLN A 79 11.98 -1.07 -3.84
N ALA A 80 13.04 -0.30 -4.07
CA ALA A 80 14.22 -0.24 -3.20
C ALA A 80 13.90 0.19 -1.75
N ARG A 81 12.72 0.77 -1.52
CA ARG A 81 12.26 1.25 -0.21
C ARG A 81 11.25 0.32 0.45
N VAL A 82 10.87 -0.77 -0.22
CA VAL A 82 9.94 -1.75 0.33
C VAL A 82 10.64 -2.59 1.39
N VAL A 83 10.23 -2.42 2.65
CA VAL A 83 10.82 -3.09 3.83
C VAL A 83 9.98 -4.25 4.34
N GLY A 84 8.82 -4.53 3.73
CA GLY A 84 7.97 -5.67 4.08
C GLY A 84 6.53 -5.52 3.62
N ALA A 85 5.64 -6.32 4.21
CA ALA A 85 4.21 -6.28 3.99
C ALA A 85 3.45 -6.47 5.31
N THR A 86 2.19 -6.02 5.37
CA THR A 86 1.34 -6.21 6.56
C THR A 86 0.89 -7.66 6.74
N LEU A 87 0.82 -8.44 5.65
CA LEU A 87 0.47 -9.85 5.72
C LEU A 87 1.44 -10.59 6.67
N PRO A 88 0.93 -11.32 7.69
CA PRO A 88 1.77 -12.15 8.54
C PRO A 88 2.54 -13.15 7.68
N GLY A 89 3.88 -13.12 7.74
CA GLY A 89 4.75 -13.74 6.74
C GLY A 89 4.54 -15.25 6.51
N ASN A 90 5.13 -15.75 5.43
CA ASN A 90 5.13 -17.15 4.95
C ASN A 90 5.55 -18.24 5.97
N ARG A 91 5.90 -17.87 7.21
CA ARG A 91 6.29 -18.80 8.28
C ARG A 91 5.11 -19.35 9.08
N VAL A 92 3.89 -18.90 8.82
CA VAL A 92 2.70 -19.63 9.29
C VAL A 92 2.45 -20.80 8.34
N PHE A 93 3.26 -21.85 8.48
CA PHE A 93 2.84 -23.19 8.05
C PHE A 93 1.47 -23.49 8.69
N PRO A 94 0.56 -24.17 7.99
CA PRO A 94 -0.86 -24.21 8.30
C PRO A 94 -1.12 -25.12 9.51
N ARG A 95 -0.76 -24.68 10.70
CA ARG A 95 -1.34 -25.23 11.92
C ARG A 95 -2.65 -24.49 12.17
N ARG A 96 -3.69 -25.00 11.50
CA ARG A 96 -5.10 -24.96 11.90
C ARG A 96 -5.76 -23.58 11.92
N SER A 97 -6.77 -23.44 11.05
CA SER A 97 -8.06 -22.81 11.37
C SER A 97 -8.05 -21.42 12.02
N GLN A 98 -7.06 -20.57 11.78
CA GLN A 98 -7.20 -19.15 12.11
C GLN A 98 -7.88 -18.50 10.93
N SER A 99 -9.11 -18.01 11.13
CA SER A 99 -9.72 -17.03 10.22
C SER A 99 -8.66 -15.97 10.00
N TYR A 100 -8.10 -15.91 8.79
CA TYR A 100 -7.23 -14.80 8.46
C TYR A 100 -8.07 -13.55 8.69
N GLY A 101 -7.66 -12.74 9.67
CA GLY A 101 -8.30 -11.46 9.96
C GLY A 101 -8.37 -10.62 8.69
N ASP A 102 -9.25 -9.63 8.67
CA ASP A 102 -9.32 -8.72 7.54
C ASP A 102 -7.98 -7.96 7.36
N ARG A 103 -7.81 -7.34 6.19
CA ARG A 103 -6.60 -6.60 5.86
C ARG A 103 -6.31 -5.48 6.90
N ARG A 104 -7.33 -4.87 7.49
CA ARG A 104 -7.23 -3.87 8.57
C ARG A 104 -6.56 -4.46 9.82
N ASP A 105 -6.92 -5.67 10.22
CA ASP A 105 -6.28 -6.36 11.35
C ASP A 105 -4.80 -6.65 11.11
N TRP A 106 -4.42 -6.98 9.86
CA TRP A 106 -3.00 -7.14 9.51
C TRP A 106 -2.22 -5.84 9.68
N LEU A 107 -2.80 -4.71 9.25
CA LEU A 107 -2.20 -3.39 9.46
C LEU A 107 -2.05 -3.07 10.95
N ARG A 108 -3.11 -3.28 11.73
CA ARG A 108 -3.08 -3.08 13.19
C ARG A 108 -1.97 -3.90 13.85
N CYS A 109 -1.83 -5.17 13.47
CA CYS A 109 -0.78 -6.04 13.98
C CYS A 109 0.62 -5.60 13.55
N ASP A 110 0.82 -5.22 12.28
CA ASP A 110 2.13 -4.75 11.80
C ASP A 110 2.52 -3.43 12.47
N VAL A 111 1.63 -2.46 12.59
CA VAL A 111 1.90 -1.18 13.29
C VAL A 111 2.28 -1.42 14.74
N ALA A 112 1.58 -2.31 15.45
CA ALA A 112 1.90 -2.65 16.84
C ALA A 112 3.28 -3.34 16.97
N ARG A 113 3.61 -4.24 16.04
CA ARG A 113 4.88 -4.98 16.06
C ARG A 113 6.07 -4.14 15.60
N ARG A 114 5.90 -3.37 14.52
CA ARG A 114 6.95 -2.53 13.91
C ARG A 114 7.18 -1.26 14.70
N CYS A 115 6.14 -0.77 15.38
CA CYS A 115 6.15 0.46 16.16
C CYS A 115 6.82 1.63 15.42
N PRO A 116 6.38 1.96 14.17
CA PRO A 116 6.96 3.07 13.44
C PRO A 116 6.64 4.38 14.17
N ASP A 117 7.61 5.28 14.25
CA ASP A 117 7.42 6.63 14.79
C ASP A 117 6.39 7.41 13.96
N CYS A 118 6.49 7.21 12.64
CA CYS A 118 5.85 8.04 11.64
C CYS A 118 5.01 7.23 10.62
N PRO A 119 3.95 6.50 11.04
CA PRO A 119 3.16 5.70 10.12
C PRO A 119 2.22 6.57 9.27
N LEU A 120 2.04 6.20 8.00
CA LEU A 120 1.04 6.79 7.09
C LEU A 120 0.38 5.68 6.28
N LEU A 121 -0.95 5.64 6.23
CA LEU A 121 -1.71 4.74 5.34
C LEU A 121 -2.12 5.47 4.06
N ILE A 122 -1.98 4.82 2.91
CA ILE A 122 -2.62 5.25 1.66
C ILE A 122 -3.48 4.11 1.12
N ASP A 123 -4.79 4.39 0.99
CA ASP A 123 -5.78 3.41 0.53
C ASP A 123 -6.94 4.13 -0.18
N CYS A 124 -7.91 3.38 -0.71
CA CYS A 124 -9.19 3.89 -1.20
C CYS A 124 -10.38 3.33 -0.39
N ASP A 125 -10.09 2.61 0.70
CA ASP A 125 -11.07 2.04 1.61
C ASP A 125 -10.92 2.65 3.01
N VAL A 126 -11.87 3.50 3.41
CA VAL A 126 -11.89 4.08 4.76
C VAL A 126 -12.03 3.00 5.84
N ALA A 127 -12.61 1.84 5.53
CA ALA A 127 -12.75 0.75 6.50
C ALA A 127 -11.39 0.16 6.92
N GLN A 128 -10.33 0.38 6.15
CA GLN A 128 -8.98 -0.09 6.47
C GLN A 128 -8.25 0.80 7.47
N VAL A 129 -8.79 1.98 7.80
CA VAL A 129 -8.15 2.94 8.71
C VAL A 129 -8.38 2.50 10.16
N PRO A 130 -7.35 2.05 10.90
CA PRO A 130 -7.46 1.88 12.35
C PRO A 130 -7.52 3.25 13.03
N ALA A 131 -8.14 3.32 14.21
CA ALA A 131 -8.30 4.58 14.95
C ALA A 131 -6.97 5.32 15.20
N ARG A 132 -5.86 4.59 15.38
CA ARG A 132 -4.51 5.14 15.59
C ARG A 132 -3.93 5.88 14.37
N LEU A 133 -4.51 5.68 13.19
CA LEU A 133 -4.07 6.30 11.94
C LEU A 133 -5.14 7.24 11.36
N ALA A 134 -6.13 7.67 12.14
CA ALA A 134 -7.23 8.50 11.64
C ALA A 134 -6.75 9.83 11.05
N ASP A 135 -5.72 10.44 11.64
CA ASP A 135 -5.03 11.65 11.20
C ASP A 135 -3.79 11.36 10.31
N LYS A 136 -3.51 10.07 10.07
CA LYS A 136 -2.33 9.58 9.34
C LYS A 136 -2.75 8.63 8.23
N ALA A 137 -3.81 9.00 7.52
CA ALA A 137 -4.31 8.26 6.37
C ALA A 137 -4.70 9.20 5.23
N LEU A 138 -4.29 8.85 4.02
CA LEU A 138 -4.76 9.45 2.78
C LEU A 138 -5.72 8.48 2.10
N ILE A 139 -7.01 8.81 2.08
CA ILE A 139 -8.04 8.01 1.43
C ILE A 139 -8.39 8.61 0.07
N LEU A 140 -8.07 7.86 -0.98
CA LEU A 140 -8.23 8.27 -2.37
C LEU A 140 -9.56 7.77 -2.95
N ASP A 141 -10.01 8.42 -4.01
CA ASP A 141 -11.08 7.90 -4.85
C ASP A 141 -10.59 6.63 -5.56
N GLY A 142 -11.27 5.50 -5.30
CA GLY A 142 -10.89 4.20 -5.85
C GLY A 142 -11.03 4.07 -7.37
N GLN A 143 -11.65 5.01 -8.08
CA GLN A 143 -11.69 5.01 -9.55
C GLN A 143 -10.48 5.68 -10.19
N VAL A 144 -9.85 6.65 -9.52
CA VAL A 144 -8.77 7.44 -10.11
C VAL A 144 -7.45 7.33 -9.35
N GLY A 145 -7.48 7.00 -8.05
CA GLY A 145 -6.29 6.85 -7.21
C GLY A 145 -5.45 8.13 -7.12
N LEU A 146 -4.13 7.96 -6.97
CA LEU A 146 -3.12 9.02 -6.89
C LEU A 146 -2.83 9.57 -8.29
N SER A 147 -3.75 10.32 -8.87
CA SER A 147 -3.74 10.72 -10.29
C SER A 147 -3.56 12.22 -10.50
N THR A 148 -3.54 13.02 -9.43
CA THR A 148 -3.48 14.48 -9.51
C THR A 148 -2.34 15.07 -8.68
N GLU A 149 -1.86 16.25 -9.08
CA GLU A 149 -0.85 17.02 -8.32
C GLU A 149 -1.33 17.33 -6.90
N ARG A 150 -2.62 17.63 -6.72
CA ARG A 150 -3.21 17.89 -5.40
C ARG A 150 -3.01 16.70 -4.44
N GLN A 151 -3.26 15.48 -4.91
CA GLN A 151 -3.09 14.28 -4.09
C GLN A 151 -1.61 13.97 -3.83
N LEU A 152 -0.73 14.29 -4.77
CA LEU A 152 0.72 14.21 -4.59
C LEU A 152 1.19 15.18 -3.49
N GLU A 153 0.76 16.44 -3.55
CA GLU A 153 1.09 17.46 -2.54
C GLU A 153 0.59 17.05 -1.15
N GLU A 154 -0.63 16.53 -1.06
CA GLU A 154 -1.21 16.02 0.18
C GLU A 154 -0.41 14.82 0.73
N LEU A 155 -0.02 13.87 -0.12
CA LEU A 155 0.81 12.75 0.26
C LEU A 155 2.18 13.24 0.79
N ILE A 156 2.82 14.19 0.11
CA ILE A 156 4.10 14.74 0.55
C ILE A 156 3.95 15.46 1.90
N ALA A 157 2.90 16.27 2.06
CA ALA A 157 2.64 16.98 3.32
C ALA A 157 2.41 16.01 4.49
N LEU A 158 1.69 14.91 4.27
CA LEU A 158 1.51 13.86 5.28
C LEU A 158 2.82 13.11 5.60
N LEU A 159 3.70 12.95 4.62
CA LEU A 159 5.04 12.39 4.84
C LEU A 159 5.99 13.38 5.55
N ASP A 160 5.70 14.69 5.54
CA ASP A 160 6.42 15.74 6.27
C ASP A 160 5.93 15.96 7.70
N ALA A 161 4.64 15.74 7.94
CA ALA A 161 3.97 16.06 9.19
C ALA A 161 4.35 15.10 10.35
N VAL A 162 5.52 14.45 10.25
CA VAL A 162 5.92 13.33 11.09
C VAL A 162 7.35 13.42 11.59
#